data_AF-A0A1D2R0L2-F1
#
_entry.id   AF-A0A1D2R0L2-F1
#
_cell.length_a   1.000
_cell.length_b   1.000
_cell.length_c   1.000
_cell.angle_alpha   90.00
_cell.angle_beta   90.00
_cell.angle_gamma   90.00
#
_symmetry.space_group_name_H-M   'P 1'
#
loop_
_entity.id
_entity.type
_entity.pdbx_description
1 polymer ?
#
loop_
_entity_poly.entity_id
_entity_poly.type
_entity_poly.pdbx_seq_one_letter_code
_entity_poly.pdbx_strand_id
1 'polypeptide(L)'
;MVEKDKFERCMYSLRGAYDEKIHEKLLVVNDALNKSDEELENALDVFMEICNSQFTFRGAVPHQEQDEEMELNRMEVRNSIKSRVEGVLNEWKK
;
A
#
# COMPACT_ATOMS: atom_id res chain seq x y z
N MET A 1 -10.58 -5.76 0.00
CA MET A 1 -9.24 -5.59 -0.59
C MET A 1 -9.03 -4.21 -1.20
N VAL A 2 -7.97 -3.51 -0.78
CA VAL A 2 -7.57 -2.18 -1.30
C VAL A 2 -7.22 -2.22 -2.79
N GLU A 3 -7.65 -1.22 -3.56
CA GLU A 3 -7.26 -1.06 -4.96
C GLU A 3 -5.75 -0.86 -5.09
N LYS A 4 -5.09 -1.73 -5.87
CA LYS A 4 -3.64 -1.73 -6.12
C LYS A 4 -3.12 -0.35 -6.51
N ASP A 5 -3.83 0.35 -7.41
CA ASP A 5 -3.44 1.67 -7.89
C ASP A 5 -3.38 2.74 -6.80
N LYS A 6 -4.31 2.68 -5.83
CA LYS A 6 -4.33 3.61 -4.69
C LYS A 6 -3.15 3.32 -3.75
N PHE A 7 -2.90 2.05 -3.49
CA PHE A 7 -1.76 1.63 -2.66
C PHE A 7 -0.43 2.05 -3.29
N GLU A 8 -0.21 1.77 -4.58
CA GLU A 8 1.03 2.13 -5.26
C GLU A 8 1.27 3.65 -5.29
N ARG A 9 0.21 4.46 -5.47
CA ARG A 9 0.33 5.91 -5.35
C ARG A 9 0.70 6.36 -3.96
N CYS A 10 0.09 5.81 -2.92
CA CYS A 10 0.51 6.16 -1.56
C CYS A 10 2.00 5.83 -1.38
N MET A 11 2.42 4.61 -1.71
CA MET A 11 3.82 4.20 -1.60
C MET A 11 4.78 5.12 -2.39
N TYR A 12 4.37 5.59 -3.57
CA TYR A 12 5.15 6.55 -4.34
C TYR A 12 5.25 7.92 -3.65
N SER A 13 4.13 8.44 -3.12
CA SER A 13 4.09 9.70 -2.38
C SER A 13 4.88 9.67 -1.06
N LEU A 14 5.05 8.48 -0.49
CA LEU A 14 5.87 8.27 0.71
C LEU A 14 7.37 8.28 0.43
N ARG A 15 7.78 8.12 -0.83
CA ARG A 15 9.19 8.08 -1.20
C ARG A 15 9.84 9.44 -0.96
N GLY A 16 10.61 9.54 0.11
CA GLY A 16 11.27 10.78 0.55
C GLY A 16 10.46 11.62 1.56
N ALA A 17 9.26 11.18 1.94
CA ALA A 17 8.52 11.77 3.06
C ALA A 17 8.83 11.00 4.34
N TYR A 18 9.51 11.63 5.30
CA TYR A 18 9.76 11.05 6.62
C TYR A 18 8.60 11.38 7.55
N ASP A 19 7.54 10.60 7.48
CA ASP A 19 6.42 10.64 8.42
C ASP A 19 6.47 9.40 9.32
N GLU A 20 6.78 9.60 10.60
CA GLU A 20 6.90 8.52 11.60
C GLU A 20 5.58 7.74 11.76
N LYS A 21 4.43 8.39 11.63
CA LYS A 21 3.13 7.76 11.76
C LYS A 21 2.84 6.85 10.56
N ILE A 22 3.23 7.24 9.36
CA ILE A 22 3.19 6.36 8.19
C ILE A 22 4.14 5.17 8.39
N HIS A 23 5.36 5.42 8.89
CA HIS A 23 6.35 4.37 9.11
C HIS A 23 5.85 3.30 10.07
N GLU A 24 5.31 3.69 11.22
CA GLU A 24 4.70 2.77 12.18
C GLU A 24 3.59 1.92 11.53
N LYS A 25 2.79 2.52 10.65
CA LYS A 25 1.68 1.81 9.98
C LYS A 25 2.18 0.87 8.88
N LEU A 26 3.24 1.22 8.18
CA LEU A 26 3.91 0.29 7.25
C LEU A 26 4.51 -0.91 7.98
N LEU A 27 5.04 -0.73 9.20
CA LEU A 27 5.49 -1.85 10.03
C LEU A 27 4.33 -2.78 10.41
N VAL A 28 3.14 -2.22 10.73
CA VAL A 28 1.92 -3.01 10.99
C VAL A 28 1.49 -3.80 9.75
N VAL A 29 1.51 -3.19 8.56
CA VAL A 29 1.23 -3.90 7.30
C VAL A 29 2.24 -5.02 7.06
N ASN A 30 3.53 -4.76 7.31
CA ASN A 30 4.58 -5.77 7.17
C ASN A 30 4.43 -6.96 8.13
N ASP A 31 3.97 -6.71 9.35
CA ASP A 31 3.64 -7.78 10.31
C ASP A 31 2.43 -8.59 9.83
N ALA A 32 1.35 -7.91 9.41
CA ALA A 32 0.13 -8.54 8.91
C ALA A 32 0.37 -9.40 7.64
N LEU A 33 1.32 -8.99 6.78
CA LEU A 33 1.78 -9.74 5.60
C LEU A 33 2.33 -11.14 5.94
N ASN A 34 2.68 -11.43 7.20
CA ASN A 34 3.16 -12.74 7.63
C ASN A 34 2.14 -13.52 8.49
N LYS A 35 0.92 -12.99 8.70
CA LYS A 35 -0.10 -13.63 9.54
C LYS A 35 -1.27 -14.24 8.76
N SER A 36 -2.26 -13.42 8.41
CA SER A 36 -3.49 -13.85 7.74
C SER A 36 -3.89 -12.86 6.64
N ASP A 37 -4.82 -13.25 5.75
CA ASP A 37 -5.38 -12.32 4.76
C ASP A 37 -6.28 -11.28 5.42
N GLU A 38 -7.04 -11.67 6.45
CA GLU A 38 -7.95 -10.77 7.18
C GLU A 38 -7.17 -9.67 7.93
N GLU A 39 -6.09 -10.02 8.64
CA GLU A 39 -5.24 -9.00 9.28
C GLU A 39 -4.56 -8.11 8.25
N LEU A 40 -4.19 -8.65 7.09
CA LEU A 40 -3.60 -7.87 6.01
C LEU A 40 -4.61 -6.86 5.45
N GLU A 41 -5.85 -7.27 5.19
CA GLU A 41 -6.90 -6.36 4.72
C GLU A 41 -7.15 -5.24 5.73
N ASN A 42 -7.33 -5.59 7.01
CA ASN A 42 -7.51 -4.59 8.07
C ASN A 42 -6.35 -3.61 8.18
N ALA A 43 -5.10 -4.10 8.09
CA ALA A 43 -3.91 -3.25 8.14
C ALA A 43 -3.80 -2.33 6.93
N LEU A 44 -4.13 -2.83 5.73
CA LEU A 44 -4.12 -2.05 4.49
C LEU A 44 -5.20 -0.97 4.51
N ASP A 45 -6.40 -1.26 4.98
CA ASP A 45 -7.49 -0.29 5.06
C ASP A 45 -7.12 0.89 5.97
N VAL A 46 -6.58 0.60 7.16
CA VAL A 46 -6.11 1.63 8.10
C VAL A 46 -4.94 2.44 7.52
N PHE A 47 -3.99 1.78 6.86
CA PHE A 47 -2.88 2.45 6.20
C PHE A 47 -3.39 3.41 5.10
N MET A 48 -4.32 2.95 4.27
CA MET A 48 -4.89 3.74 3.19
C MET A 48 -5.73 4.92 3.70
N GLU A 49 -6.45 4.78 4.80
CA GLU A 49 -7.17 5.89 5.42
C GLU A 49 -6.20 7.02 5.82
N ILE A 50 -5.06 6.65 6.43
CA ILE A 50 -4.03 7.62 6.81
C ILE A 50 -3.41 8.25 5.56
N CYS A 51 -3.06 7.46 4.55
CA CYS A 51 -2.58 7.95 3.26
C CYS A 51 -3.55 8.98 2.64
N ASN A 52 -4.85 8.65 2.59
CA ASN A 52 -5.88 9.53 2.03
C ASN A 52 -6.06 10.82 2.84
N SER A 53 -5.87 10.76 4.16
CA SER A 53 -5.97 11.94 5.03
C SER A 53 -4.77 12.89 4.91
N GLN A 54 -3.57 12.36 4.67
CA GLN A 54 -2.33 13.14 4.61
C GLN A 54 -1.98 13.59 3.19
N PHE A 55 -2.25 12.77 2.18
CA PHE A 55 -1.97 13.05 0.79
C PHE A 55 -3.28 13.40 0.08
N THR A 56 -3.51 14.68 -0.21
CA THR A 56 -4.50 15.04 -1.23
C THR A 56 -4.01 14.52 -2.58
N PHE A 57 -4.53 13.39 -3.02
CA PHE A 57 -4.33 12.85 -4.36
C PHE A 57 -4.99 13.79 -5.39
N ARG A 58 -4.36 14.94 -5.70
CA ARG A 58 -4.84 15.87 -6.71
C ARG A 58 -4.46 15.35 -8.10
N GLY A 59 -5.45 14.78 -8.78
CA GLY A 59 -5.36 14.39 -10.18
C GLY A 59 -6.45 13.40 -10.53
N ALA A 60 -7.35 13.79 -11.43
CA ALA A 60 -8.18 12.81 -12.13
C ALA A 60 -7.22 11.86 -12.87
N VAL A 61 -7.36 10.57 -12.61
CA VAL A 61 -6.70 9.53 -13.39
C VAL A 61 -7.31 9.62 -14.78
N PRO A 62 -6.54 9.68 -15.87
CA PRO A 62 -7.08 9.19 -17.12
C PRO A 62 -7.43 7.73 -16.87
N HIS A 63 -8.72 7.41 -16.74
CA HIS A 63 -9.20 6.05 -16.86
C HIS A 63 -8.73 5.55 -18.23
N GLN A 64 -7.59 4.87 -18.27
CA GLN A 64 -7.43 3.82 -19.25
C GLN A 64 -8.29 2.70 -18.69
N GLU A 65 -9.47 2.56 -19.29
CA GLU A 65 -10.29 1.37 -19.20
C GLU A 65 -9.39 0.16 -19.48
N GLN A 66 -8.91 -0.46 -18.41
CA GLN A 66 -8.59 -1.86 -18.41
C GLN A 66 -9.58 -2.49 -17.43
N ASP A 67 -10.83 -2.57 -17.90
CA ASP A 67 -11.72 -3.69 -17.56
C ASP A 67 -11.08 -4.98 -18.07
N GLU A 68 -9.94 -5.35 -17.49
CA GLU A 68 -9.57 -6.74 -17.35
C GLU A 68 -9.69 -6.98 -15.87
N GLU A 69 -10.81 -7.60 -15.53
CA GLU A 69 -11.11 -8.33 -14.31
C GLU A 69 -9.95 -9.31 -14.06
N MET A 70 -8.83 -8.78 -13.60
CA MET A 70 -7.66 -9.57 -13.26
C MET A 70 -8.02 -10.17 -11.93
N GLU A 71 -8.59 -11.37 -11.98
CA GLU A 71 -8.66 -12.31 -10.87
C GLU A 71 -7.20 -12.66 -10.51
N LEU A 72 -6.48 -11.67 -9.98
CA LEU A 72 -5.11 -11.77 -9.51
C LEU A 72 -5.15 -12.76 -8.37
N ASN A 73 -4.35 -13.82 -8.50
CA ASN A 73 -4.16 -14.78 -7.44
C ASN A 73 -3.83 -14.01 -6.15
N ARG A 74 -4.60 -14.20 -5.08
CA ARG A 74 -4.43 -13.51 -3.79
C ARG A 74 -2.98 -13.56 -3.30
N MET A 75 -2.28 -14.66 -3.60
CA MET A 75 -0.87 -14.85 -3.29
C MET A 75 0.04 -13.88 -4.06
N GLU A 76 -0.24 -13.61 -5.34
CA GLU A 76 0.52 -12.66 -6.16
C GLU A 76 0.31 -11.23 -5.66
N VAL A 77 -0.92 -10.87 -5.29
CA VAL A 77 -1.21 -9.55 -4.70
C VAL A 77 -0.47 -9.39 -3.38
N ARG A 78 -0.53 -10.38 -2.49
CA ARG A 78 0.18 -10.39 -1.21
C ARG A 78 1.70 -10.23 -1.41
N ASN A 79 2.28 -10.97 -2.36
CA ASN A 79 3.70 -10.87 -2.68
C ASN A 79 4.09 -9.50 -3.28
N SER A 80 3.22 -8.93 -4.11
CA SER A 80 3.43 -7.59 -4.67
C SER A 80 3.45 -6.52 -3.58
N ILE A 81 2.47 -6.55 -2.67
CA ILE A 81 2.39 -5.64 -1.51
C ILE A 81 3.64 -5.83 -0.63
N LYS A 82 4.02 -7.07 -0.33
CA LYS A 82 5.22 -7.38 0.45
C LYS A 82 6.48 -6.76 -0.12
N SER A 83 6.73 -6.97 -1.41
CA SER A 83 7.90 -6.42 -2.11
C SER A 83 7.95 -4.88 -2.03
N ARG A 84 6.81 -4.21 -2.19
CA ARG A 84 6.73 -2.74 -2.10
C ARG A 84 6.97 -2.22 -0.69
N VAL A 85 6.34 -2.83 0.32
CA VAL A 85 6.49 -2.45 1.73
C VAL A 85 7.95 -2.63 2.17
N GLU A 86 8.55 -3.78 1.88
CA GLU A 86 9.96 -4.04 2.18
C GLU A 86 10.89 -3.04 1.48
N GLY A 87 10.59 -2.66 0.24
CA GLY A 87 11.33 -1.64 -0.49
C GLY A 87 11.38 -0.28 0.24
N VAL A 88 10.22 0.23 0.65
CA VAL A 88 10.14 1.53 1.36
C VAL A 88 10.77 1.44 2.75
N LEU A 89 10.51 0.38 3.52
CA LEU A 89 11.11 0.20 4.84
C LEU A 89 12.64 0.10 4.78
N ASN A 90 13.20 -0.53 3.73
CA ASN A 90 14.65 -0.61 3.56
C ASN A 90 15.28 0.71 3.11
N GLU A 91 14.57 1.56 2.35
CA GLU A 91 15.02 2.92 2.03
C GLU A 91 15.14 3.77 3.31
N TRP A 92 14.25 3.59 4.29
CA TRP A 92 14.31 4.31 5.57
C TRP A 92 15.40 3.86 6.55
N LYS A 93 16.00 2.68 6.37
CA LYS A 93 17.14 2.23 7.19
C LYS A 93 18.47 2.85 6.78
N LYS A 94 18.54 3.51 5.61
CA LYS A 94 19.75 4.14 5.06
C LYS A 94 19.90 5.57 5.52
#